data_AF-A0A956GK76-F1
#
_entry.id   AF-A0A956GK76-F1
#
_cell.length_a   1.000
_cell.length_b   1.000
_cell.length_c   1.000
_cell.angle_alpha   90.00
_cell.angle_beta   90.00
_cell.angle_gamma   90.00
#
_symmetry.space_group_name_H-M   'P 1'
#
loop_
_entity.id
_entity.type
_entity.pdbx_description
1 polymer ?
#
loop_
_entity_poly.entity_id
_entity_poly.type
_entity_poly.pdbx_seq_one_letter_code
_entity_poly.pdbx_strand_id
1 'polypeptide(L)' 'MSCEHYHELLSAALDGELDAAEELELERHLALCPRCEDLGRTYAALKRATFAAIAPVAPLEP' A
#
# COMPACT_ATOMS: atom_id res chain seq x y z
N MET A 1 -14.37 8.92 -8.80
CA MET A 1 -13.95 8.11 -7.64
C MET A 1 -13.04 8.98 -6.79
N SER A 2 -13.39 9.18 -5.52
CA SER A 2 -12.63 10.03 -4.60
C SER A 2 -11.29 9.39 -4.24
N CYS A 3 -10.26 10.19 -3.96
CA CYS A 3 -8.95 9.67 -3.56
C CYS A 3 -9.02 8.77 -2.31
N GLU A 4 -10.01 8.96 -1.43
CA GLU A 4 -10.20 8.16 -0.22
C GLU A 4 -10.35 6.66 -0.51
N HIS A 5 -11.14 6.27 -1.50
CA HIS A 5 -11.30 4.87 -1.93
C HIS A 5 -9.96 4.27 -2.38
N TYR A 6 -9.17 5.05 -3.13
CA TYR A 6 -7.87 4.61 -3.60
C TYR A 6 -6.81 4.54 -2.51
N HIS A 7 -6.98 5.26 -1.40
CA HIS A 7 -6.10 5.11 -0.25
C HIS A 7 -6.31 3.73 0.41
N GLU A 8 -7.55 3.25 0.48
CA GLU A 8 -7.84 1.90 0.99
C GLU A 8 -7.28 0.83 0.05
N LEU A 9 -7.51 0.97 -1.26
CA LEU A 9 -6.89 0.09 -2.26
C LEU A 9 -5.35 0.10 -2.18
N LEU A 10 -4.74 1.27 -1.96
CA LEU A 10 -3.29 1.40 -1.77
C LEU A 10 -2.78 0.65 -0.55
N SER A 11 -3.54 0.66 0.56
CA SER A 11 -3.20 -0.13 1.74
C SER A 11 -3.30 -1.63 1.42
N ALA A 12 -4.44 -2.07 0.89
CA ALA A 12 -4.65 -3.47 0.52
C ALA A 12 -3.62 -3.97 -0.50
N ALA A 13 -3.17 -3.13 -1.44
CA ALA A 13 -2.10 -3.45 -2.38
C ALA A 13 -0.78 -3.75 -1.69
N LEU A 14 -0.47 -3.03 -0.62
CA LEU A 14 0.74 -3.25 0.15
C LEU A 14 0.64 -4.54 0.96
N ASP A 15 -0.55 -4.89 1.44
CA ASP A 15 -0.78 -6.12 2.19
C ASP A 15 -0.91 -7.36 1.27
N GLY A 16 -1.06 -7.15 -0.04
CA GLY A 16 -1.20 -8.20 -1.05
C GLY A 16 -2.63 -8.75 -1.15
N GLU A 17 -3.61 -7.94 -0.78
CA GLU A 17 -5.03 -8.32 -0.65
C GLU A 17 -5.90 -7.86 -1.83
N LEU A 18 -5.33 -7.18 -2.84
CA LEU A 18 -6.07 -6.78 -4.04
C LEU A 18 -6.25 -7.93 -5.02
N ASP A 19 -7.43 -8.00 -5.64
CA ASP A 19 -7.68 -8.83 -6.81
C ASP A 19 -7.33 -8.08 -8.12
N ALA A 20 -7.24 -8.80 -9.24
CA ALA A 20 -6.71 -8.26 -10.50
C ALA A 20 -7.53 -7.07 -11.04
N ALA A 21 -8.84 -7.04 -10.77
CA ALA A 21 -9.70 -5.93 -11.15
C ALA A 21 -9.39 -4.65 -10.35
N GLU A 22 -9.07 -4.81 -9.07
CA GLU A 22 -8.77 -3.72 -8.15
C GLU A 22 -7.37 -3.15 -8.39
N GLU A 23 -6.40 -4.02 -8.71
CA GLU A 23 -5.07 -3.60 -9.16
C GLU A 23 -5.17 -2.71 -10.39
N LEU A 24 -5.89 -3.16 -11.43
CA LEU A 24 -6.07 -2.39 -12.66
C LEU A 24 -6.79 -1.05 -12.39
N GLU A 25 -7.79 -1.03 -11.52
CA GLU A 25 -8.50 0.19 -11.13
C GLU A 25 -7.56 1.18 -10.43
N LEU A 26 -6.76 0.69 -9.49
CA LEU A 26 -5.78 1.47 -8.75
C LEU A 26 -4.72 2.04 -9.69
N GLU A 27 -4.13 1.23 -10.58
CA GLU A 27 -3.14 1.65 -11.56
C GLU A 27 -3.66 2.79 -12.45
N ARG A 28 -4.91 2.68 -12.92
CA ARG A 28 -5.56 3.73 -13.72
C ARG A 28 -5.69 5.03 -12.95
N HIS A 29 -5.97 4.98 -11.66
CA HIS A 29 -6.06 6.19 -10.84
C HIS A 29 -4.69 6.81 -10.56
N LEU A 30 -3.68 5.99 -10.26
CA LEU A 30 -2.31 6.45 -10.02
C LEU A 30 -1.76 7.17 -11.26
N ALA A 31 -2.05 6.67 -12.46
CA ALA A 31 -1.65 7.31 -13.71
C ALA A 31 -2.31 8.69 -13.94
N LEU A 32 -3.45 8.96 -13.29
CA LEU A 32 -4.23 10.20 -13.46
C LEU A 32 -4.14 11.14 -12.25
N CYS A 33 -3.69 10.66 -11.10
CA CYS A 33 -3.66 11.40 -9.85
C CYS A 33 -2.26 11.40 -9.21
N PRO A 34 -1.46 12.47 -9.41
CA PRO A 34 -0.10 12.54 -8.87
C PRO A 34 -0.06 12.54 -7.33
N ARG A 35 -1.14 12.98 -6.67
CA ARG A 35 -1.25 12.93 -5.21
C ARG A 35 -1.31 11.50 -4.68
N CYS A 36 -2.08 10.63 -5.33
CA CYS A 36 -2.18 9.22 -4.93
C CYS A 36 -0.91 8.47 -5.32
N GLU A 37 -0.26 8.84 -6.42
CA GLU A 37 1.06 8.30 -6.80
C GLU A 37 2.12 8.59 -5.72
N ASP A 38 2.20 9.83 -5.25
CA ASP A 38 3.14 10.23 -4.19
C ASP A 38 2.84 9.54 -2.85
N LEU A 39 1.54 9.41 -2.51
CA LEU A 39 1.12 8.66 -1.33
C LEU A 39 1.55 7.20 -1.40
N GLY A 40 1.38 6.55 -2.56
CA GLY A 40 1.80 5.16 -2.74
C GLY A 40 3.31 4.97 -2.62
N ARG A 41 4.09 5.89 -3.17
CA ARG A 41 5.55 5.91 -2.97
C ARG A 41 5.91 6.05 -1.49
N THR A 42 5.21 6.93 -0.77
CA THR A 42 5.40 7.15 0.67
C THR A 42 5.09 5.89 1.48
N TYR A 43 3.96 5.22 1.22
CA TYR A 43 3.62 4.00 1.92
C TYR A 43 4.60 2.86 1.63
N ALA A 44 5.05 2.70 0.38
CA ALA A 44 6.07 1.71 0.04
C ALA A 44 7.42 2.01 0.71
N ALA A 45 7.80 3.28 0.83
CA ALA A 45 8.99 3.70 1.56
C ALA A 45 8.87 3.41 3.07
N LEU A 46 7.72 3.74 3.67
CA LEU A 46 7.42 3.43 5.07
C LEU A 46 7.50 1.93 5.33
N LYS A 47 6.76 1.10 4.56
CA LYS A 47 6.79 -0.36 4.69
C LYS A 47 8.22 -0.88 4.67
N ARG A 48 9.04 -0.47 3.69
CA ARG A 48 10.45 -0.88 3.62
C ARG A 48 11.24 -0.45 4.86
N ALA A 49 11.04 0.77 5.35
CA ALA A 49 11.72 1.27 6.55
C ALA A 49 11.30 0.52 7.81
N THR A 50 10.00 0.20 7.99
CA THR A 50 9.54 -0.60 9.12
C THR A 50 10.11 -2.01 9.06
N PHE A 51 9.99 -2.71 7.93
CA PHE A 51 10.52 -4.06 7.78
C PHE A 51 12.06 -4.13 7.90
N ALA A 52 12.78 -3.09 7.48
CA ALA A 52 14.23 -3.01 7.66
C ALA A 52 14.64 -2.75 9.13
N ALA A 53 13.78 -2.09 9.91
CA ALA A 53 14.04 -1.76 11.31
C ALA A 53 13.62 -2.87 12.29
N ILE A 54 12.80 -3.83 11.87
CA ILE A 54 12.32 -4.92 12.73
C ILE A 54 13.26 -6.12 12.60
N ALA A 55 14.19 -6.27 13.55
CA ALA A 55 14.75 -7.57 13.88
C ALA A 55 13.60 -8.53 14.28
N PRO A 56 13.67 -9.84 13.99
CA PRO A 56 12.56 -10.74 14.26
C PRO A 56 12.15 -10.66 15.73
N VAL A 57 10.95 -10.17 15.98
CA VAL A 57 10.32 -10.32 17.30
C VAL A 57 10.02 -11.81 17.44
N ALA A 58 10.72 -12.48 18.36
CA ALA A 58 10.45 -13.87 18.69
C ALA A 58 8.96 -14.03 19.02
N PRO A 59 8.34 -15.17 18.64
CA PRO A 59 6.90 -15.35 18.84
C PRO A 59 6.54 -15.21 20.33
N LEU A 60 5.44 -14.50 20.60
CA LEU A 60 4.80 -14.48 21.92
C LEU A 60 4.27 -15.90 22.18
N GLU A 61 5.05 -16.71 22.88
CA GLU A 61 4.61 -18.00 23.43
C GLU A 61 3.66 -17.75 24.62
N PRO A 62 2.60 -18.55 24.78
CA PRO A 62 1.60 -18.37 25.85
C PRO A 62 2.13 -18.71 27.25
#